data_AF-A0A2M7P6U0-F1
#
_entry.id   AF-A0A2M7P6U0-F1
#
_cell.length_a   1.000
_cell.length_b   1.000
_cell.length_c   1.000
_cell.angle_alpha   90.00
_cell.angle_beta   90.00
_cell.angle_gamma   90.00
#
_symmetry.space_group_name_H-M   'P 1'
#
loop_
_entity.id
_entity.type
_entity.pdbx_description
1 polymer ?
#
loop_
_entity_poly.entity_id
_entity_poly.type
_entity_poly.pdbx_seq_one_letter_code
_entity_poly.pdbx_strand_id
1 'polypeptide(L)' 'MAFFPRQRLFSCRLAIMTKQKTMESAENLEGKPVTDDAILKVAKEVVIKFIEVGRLTPANFDETFSLIYRAIQHTVRS' A
#
# COMPACT_ATOMS: atom_id res chain seq x y z
N MET A 1 47.30 -18.05 -21.49
CA MET A 1 46.41 -18.98 -22.22
C MET A 1 45.28 -19.35 -21.27
N ALA A 2 44.13 -18.67 -21.42
CA ALA A 2 42.85 -19.22 -21.90
C ALA A 2 42.01 -19.71 -20.70
N PHE A 3 40.70 -19.49 -20.52
CA PHE A 3 39.62 -19.11 -21.41
C PHE A 3 38.37 -18.85 -20.52
N PHE A 4 37.74 -17.68 -20.56
CA PHE A 4 36.27 -17.57 -20.30
C PHE A 4 35.55 -18.16 -21.53
N PRO A 5 34.29 -18.68 -21.52
CA PRO A 5 33.13 -18.16 -20.76
C PRO A 5 31.99 -19.20 -20.40
N ARG A 6 30.87 -18.66 -19.86
CA ARG A 6 29.46 -18.90 -20.28
C ARG A 6 28.52 -19.79 -19.41
N GLN A 7 27.69 -19.07 -18.63
CA GLN A 7 26.26 -19.29 -18.36
C GLN A 7 25.82 -20.52 -17.54
N ARG A 8 25.32 -20.26 -16.32
CA ARG A 8 24.06 -20.87 -15.90
C ARG A 8 23.10 -19.80 -15.36
N LEU A 9 21.90 -19.91 -15.88
CA LEU A 9 20.82 -18.96 -15.95
C LEU A 9 19.89 -19.17 -14.73
N PHE A 10 19.46 -18.07 -14.12
CA PHE A 10 18.18 -17.84 -13.42
C PHE A 10 17.72 -18.81 -12.30
N SER A 11 17.68 -18.28 -11.08
CA SER A 11 16.43 -18.29 -10.30
C SER A 11 16.29 -16.96 -9.55
N CYS A 12 15.39 -16.14 -10.09
CA CYS A 12 14.44 -15.30 -9.37
C CYS A 12 14.92 -14.65 -8.06
N ARG A 13 15.53 -13.48 -8.21
CA ARG A 13 14.93 -12.20 -7.76
C ARG A 13 13.74 -12.35 -6.81
N LEU A 14 14.01 -12.56 -5.53
CA LEU A 14 13.08 -12.21 -4.45
C LEU A 14 13.83 -11.50 -3.31
N ALA A 15 14.60 -10.48 -3.70
CA ALA A 15 15.10 -9.45 -2.80
C ALA A 15 14.10 -8.30 -2.77
N ILE A 16 12.88 -8.53 -2.30
CA ILE A 16 11.96 -7.46 -1.88
C ILE A 16 11.13 -8.00 -0.70
N MET A 17 10.97 -7.16 0.34
CA MET A 17 9.88 -7.17 1.35
C MET A 17 10.23 -7.62 2.79
N THR A 18 11.22 -7.00 3.45
CA THR A 18 11.22 -6.90 4.93
C THR A 18 11.47 -5.48 5.43
N LYS A 19 10.83 -4.48 4.81
CA LYS A 19 10.80 -3.13 5.36
C LYS A 19 9.50 -2.37 5.06
N GLN A 20 8.41 -2.77 5.71
CA GLN A 20 7.25 -1.89 5.94
C GLN A 20 6.90 -2.04 7.42
N LYS A 21 7.59 -1.27 8.26
CA LYS A 21 7.08 -0.03 8.85
C LYS A 21 5.94 -0.34 9.81
N THR A 22 6.33 -0.56 11.06
CA THR A 22 5.54 -0.25 12.25
C THR A 22 4.76 1.04 12.01
N MET A 23 3.44 0.91 11.86
CA MET A 23 2.51 2.01 12.02
C MET A 23 1.78 1.74 13.33
N GLU A 24 2.46 2.10 14.41
CA GLU A 24 1.82 2.46 15.67
C GLU A 24 1.01 3.73 15.42
N SER A 25 -0.27 3.73 15.77
CA SER A 25 -1.00 4.95 16.11
C SER A 25 -2.09 4.57 17.09
N ALA A 26 -1.73 4.70 18.36
CA ALA A 26 -2.68 5.00 19.41
C ALA A 26 -2.99 6.50 19.32
N GLU A 27 -4.24 6.87 19.02
CA GLU A 27 -4.85 8.03 19.67
C GLU A 27 -6.37 7.88 19.77
N ASN A 28 -6.81 7.96 21.02
CA ASN A 28 -8.16 8.25 21.47
C ASN A 28 -8.27 9.78 21.54
N LEU A 29 -9.39 10.39 21.11
CA LEU A 29 -10.01 11.58 21.74
C LEU A 29 -11.17 12.16 20.90
N GLU A 30 -12.37 12.00 21.46
CA GLU A 30 -13.48 12.96 21.56
C GLU A 30 -13.61 14.08 20.50
N GLY A 31 -14.73 14.05 19.77
CA GLY A 31 -15.46 15.26 19.36
C GLY A 31 -14.87 16.14 18.25
N LYS A 32 -14.07 15.61 17.32
CA LYS A 32 -13.27 16.40 16.37
C LYS A 32 -13.77 16.40 14.92
N PRO A 33 -13.47 17.46 14.12
CA PRO A 33 -13.58 17.42 12.66
C PRO A 33 -12.87 16.17 12.13
N VAL A 34 -13.42 15.55 11.09
CA VAL A 34 -13.03 14.23 10.53
C VAL A 34 -11.56 13.90 10.79
N THR A 35 -11.32 13.07 11.81
CA THR A 35 -9.97 12.70 12.26
C THR A 35 -9.24 11.95 11.15
N ASP A 36 -7.92 12.12 11.03
CA ASP A 36 -7.13 11.40 10.04
C ASP A 36 -7.29 9.87 10.14
N ASP A 37 -7.61 9.34 11.34
CA ASP A 37 -8.00 7.94 11.55
C ASP A 37 -9.25 7.52 10.78
N ALA A 38 -10.25 8.41 10.67
CA ALA A 38 -11.46 8.13 9.92
C ALA A 38 -11.15 8.05 8.43
N ILE A 39 -10.29 8.94 7.92
CA ILE A 39 -9.82 8.91 6.52
C ILE A 39 -9.10 7.59 6.24
N LEU A 40 -8.25 7.14 7.16
CA LEU A 40 -7.52 5.87 7.03
C LEU A 40 -8.44 4.65 7.06
N LYS A 41 -9.45 4.64 7.94
CA LYS A 41 -10.45 3.56 8.00
C LYS A 41 -11.24 3.46 6.70
N VAL A 42 -11.73 4.58 6.18
CA VAL A 42 -12.47 4.62 4.92
C VAL A 42 -11.59 4.19 3.75
N ALA A 43 -10.36 4.72 3.65
CA ALA A 43 -9.42 4.34 2.60
C ALA A 43 -9.12 2.82 2.61
N LYS A 44 -8.95 2.24 3.80
CA LYS A 44 -8.77 0.80 3.97
C LYS A 44 -9.97 0.00 3.47
N GLU A 45 -11.19 0.35 3.86
CA GLU A 45 -12.39 -0.39 3.44
C GLU A 45 -12.62 -0.32 1.92
N VAL A 46 -12.41 0.85 1.33
CA VAL A 46 -12.52 1.04 -0.12
C VAL A 46 -11.54 0.11 -0.86
N VAL A 47 -10.27 0.08 -0.43
CA VAL A 47 -9.26 -0.76 -1.08
C VAL A 47 -9.55 -2.26 -0.89
N ILE A 48 -9.97 -2.69 0.30
CA ILE A 48 -10.37 -4.08 0.53
C ILE A 48 -11.53 -4.47 -0.39
N LYS A 49 -12.55 -3.60 -0.55
CA LYS A 49 -13.68 -3.86 -1.44
C LYS A 49 -13.25 -4.05 -2.90
N PHE A 50 -12.28 -3.27 -3.38
CA PHE A 50 -11.77 -3.42 -4.74
C PHE A 50 -11.06 -4.77 -4.98
N ILE A 51 -10.39 -5.30 -3.96
CA ILE A 51 -9.73 -6.61 -4.00
C ILE A 51 -10.79 -7.72 -3.93
N GLU A 52 -11.78 -7.60 -3.05
CA GLU A 52 -12.89 -8.57 -2.93
C GLU A 52 -13.69 -8.70 -4.22
N VAL A 53 -13.95 -7.58 -4.91
CA VAL A 53 -14.66 -7.56 -6.21
C VAL A 53 -13.75 -8.01 -7.37
N GLY A 54 -12.44 -8.22 -7.12
CA GLY A 54 -11.48 -8.68 -8.12
C GLY A 54 -11.11 -7.61 -9.16
N ARG A 55 -11.31 -6.32 -8.85
CA ARG A 55 -10.98 -5.20 -9.74
C ARG A 55 -9.56 -4.70 -9.59
N LEU A 56 -8.89 -5.09 -8.51
CA LEU A 56 -7.57 -4.62 -8.14
C LEU A 56 -6.74 -5.83 -7.67
N THR A 57 -5.57 -6.02 -8.29
CA THR A 57 -4.63 -7.07 -7.91
C THR A 57 -3.72 -6.54 -6.80
N PRO A 58 -3.37 -7.34 -5.77
CA PRO A 58 -2.51 -6.89 -4.66
C PRO A 58 -1.13 -6.35 -5.10
N ALA A 59 -0.69 -6.67 -6.32
CA ALA A 59 0.53 -6.11 -6.93
C ALA A 59 0.49 -4.58 -7.10
N ASN A 60 -0.69 -3.98 -7.30
CA ASN A 60 -0.87 -2.54 -7.50
C ASN A 60 -1.52 -1.84 -6.28
N PHE A 61 -1.49 -2.48 -5.11
CA PHE A 61 -2.10 -1.96 -3.89
C PHE A 61 -1.54 -0.60 -3.48
N ASP A 62 -0.21 -0.43 -3.51
CA ASP A 62 0.47 0.76 -2.99
C ASP A 62 0.05 2.06 -3.71
N GLU A 63 0.15 2.06 -5.04
CA GLU A 63 -0.26 3.22 -5.84
C GLU A 63 -1.75 3.51 -5.71
N THR A 64 -2.58 2.46 -5.73
CA THR A 64 -4.03 2.63 -5.68
C THR A 64 -4.50 3.13 -4.30
N PHE A 65 -3.90 2.62 -3.22
CA PHE A 65 -4.17 3.09 -1.86
C PHE A 65 -3.80 4.57 -1.71
N SER A 66 -2.65 5.01 -2.23
CA SER A 66 -2.24 6.41 -2.21
C SER A 66 -3.21 7.32 -2.95
N LEU A 67 -3.69 6.90 -4.13
CA LEU A 67 -4.69 7.64 -4.92
C LEU A 67 -6.02 7.78 -4.16
N ILE A 68 -6.53 6.68 -3.58
CA ILE A 68 -7.78 6.67 -2.82
C ILE A 68 -7.65 7.53 -1.56
N TYR A 69 -6.55 7.39 -0.82
CA TYR A 69 -6.31 8.19 0.38
C TYR A 69 -6.30 9.69 0.05
N ARG A 70 -5.60 10.11 -1.01
CA ARG A 70 -5.58 11.51 -1.46
C ARG A 70 -6.96 11.99 -1.90
N ALA A 71 -7.74 11.17 -2.61
CA ALA A 71 -9.09 11.52 -3.04
C ALA A 71 -10.03 11.75 -1.84
N ILE A 72 -9.95 10.90 -0.81
CA ILE A 72 -10.74 11.05 0.42
C ILE A 72 -10.26 12.28 1.20
N GLN A 73 -8.94 12.47 1.35
CA GLN A 73 -8.39 13.65 2.01
C GLN A 73 -8.87 14.95 1.36
N HIS A 74 -8.85 15.01 0.02
CA HIS A 74 -9.32 16.17 -0.73
C HIS A 74 -10.80 16.41 -0.48
N THR A 75 -11.62 15.35 -0.52
CA THR A 75 -13.07 15.45 -0.28
C THR A 75 -13.41 15.95 1.12
N VAL A 76 -12.66 15.50 2.14
CA VAL A 76 -12.91 15.84 3.54
C VAL A 76 -12.46 17.26 3.89
N ARG A 77 -11.44 17.78 3.19
CA ARG A 77 -10.85 19.11 3.45
C ARG A 77 -11.30 20.18 2.44
N SER A 78 -12.12 19.82 1.45
CA SER A 78 -12.75 20.75 0.48
C SER A 78 -14.04 21.34 1.01
#